data_AF-A0A350I811-F1
#
_entry.id   AF-A0A350I811-F1
#
_cell.length_a   1.000
_cell.length_b   1.000
_cell.length_c   1.000
_cell.angle_alpha   90.00
_cell.angle_beta   90.00
_cell.angle_gamma   90.00
#
_symmetry.space_group_name_H-M   'P 1'
#
loop_
_entity.id
_entity.type
_entity.pdbx_description
1 polymer ?
#
loop_
_entity_poly.entity_id
_entity_poly.type
_entity_poly.pdbx_seq_one_letter_code
_entity_poly.pdbx_strand_id
1 'polypeptide(L)'
;MCGRYAVVSRLKIIEKEFNAGVSEILDRFEFNPNVSPSDEALVITNDAPDTVQLFRFGFTPHWAKNKTYIINARSEGDHNKENAPNYTGAKGIISKPMF
;
A
#
# COMPACT_ATOMS: atom_id res chain seq x y z
N MET A 1 13.33 1.60 0.94
CA MET A 1 12.04 2.29 1.17
C MET A 1 11.69 3.06 -0.09
N CYS A 2 10.41 3.08 -0.47
CA CYS A 2 9.95 3.72 -1.70
C CYS A 2 8.96 4.84 -1.35
N GLY A 3 9.09 6.00 -2.00
CA GLY A 3 8.25 7.17 -1.74
C GLY A 3 7.24 7.49 -2.84
N ARG A 4 7.42 6.93 -4.04
CA ARG A 4 6.58 7.16 -5.22
C ARG A 4 6.56 5.90 -6.09
N TYR A 5 5.53 5.75 -6.89
CA TYR A 5 5.44 4.73 -7.92
C TYR A 5 4.49 5.17 -9.04
N ALA A 6 4.45 4.43 -10.13
CA ALA A 6 3.62 4.75 -11.29
C ALA A 6 2.61 3.64 -11.55
N VAL A 7 1.37 4.03 -11.88
CA VAL A 7 0.35 3.14 -12.45
C VAL A 7 0.03 3.65 -13.84
N VAL A 8 0.72 3.09 -14.85
CA VAL A 8 0.55 3.49 -16.26
C VAL A 8 -0.35 2.53 -17.05
N SER A 9 -0.66 1.38 -16.47
CA SER A 9 -1.54 0.37 -17.06
C SER A 9 -3.00 0.82 -17.04
N ARG A 10 -3.74 0.51 -18.10
CA ARG A 10 -5.19 0.71 -18.15
C ARG A 10 -5.89 -0.22 -17.15
N LEU A 11 -7.00 0.22 -16.55
CA LEU A 11 -7.77 -0.57 -15.58
C LEU A 11 -8.15 -1.96 -16.11
N LYS A 12 -8.54 -2.09 -17.38
CA LYS A 12 -8.85 -3.38 -18.02
C LYS A 12 -7.67 -4.38 -18.02
N ILE A 13 -6.43 -3.87 -18.07
CA ILE A 13 -5.23 -4.72 -17.96
C ILE A 13 -5.08 -5.16 -16.50
N ILE A 14 -5.22 -4.24 -15.55
CA ILE A 14 -5.11 -4.53 -14.12
C ILE A 14 -6.17 -5.56 -13.69
N GLU A 15 -7.43 -5.37 -14.09
CA GLU A 15 -8.53 -6.30 -13.83
C GLU A 15 -8.22 -7.72 -14.31
N LYS A 16 -7.67 -7.85 -15.52
CA LYS A 16 -7.29 -9.14 -16.09
C LYS A 16 -6.10 -9.78 -15.37
N GLU A 17 -5.04 -9.02 -15.10
CA GLU A 17 -3.81 -9.53 -14.49
C GLU A 17 -4.03 -10.01 -13.05
N PHE A 18 -4.86 -9.30 -12.29
CA PHE A 18 -5.13 -9.61 -10.88
C PHE A 18 -6.43 -10.38 -10.66
N ASN A 19 -7.22 -10.64 -11.71
CA ASN A 19 -8.55 -11.25 -11.62
C ASN A 19 -9.43 -10.56 -10.57
N ALA A 20 -9.40 -9.22 -10.57
CA ALA A 20 -10.09 -8.38 -9.59
C ALA A 20 -10.89 -7.27 -10.30
N GLY A 21 -12.19 -7.21 -10.05
CA GLY A 21 -13.10 -6.28 -10.70
C GLY A 21 -12.78 -4.82 -10.38
N VAL A 22 -12.96 -3.93 -11.36
CA VAL A 22 -12.71 -2.48 -11.20
C VAL A 22 -13.99 -1.64 -11.20
N SER A 23 -15.16 -2.28 -11.33
CA SER A 23 -16.44 -1.60 -11.54
C SER A 23 -16.79 -0.60 -10.43
N GLU A 24 -16.41 -0.87 -9.19
CA GLU A 24 -16.72 -0.03 -8.02
C GLU A 24 -15.92 1.29 -7.95
N ILE A 25 -14.87 1.43 -8.77
CA ILE A 25 -13.99 2.61 -8.75
C ILE A 25 -14.02 3.42 -10.04
N LEU A 26 -14.78 3.00 -11.06
CA LEU A 26 -14.74 3.60 -12.40
C LEU A 26 -15.11 5.09 -12.43
N ASP A 27 -16.00 5.51 -11.53
CA ASP A 27 -16.48 6.89 -11.40
C ASP A 27 -15.53 7.79 -10.61
N ARG A 28 -14.64 7.21 -9.80
CA ARG A 28 -13.72 7.93 -8.90
C ARG A 28 -12.25 7.81 -9.30
N PHE A 29 -11.90 6.85 -10.13
CA PHE A 29 -10.50 6.61 -10.49
C PHE A 29 -9.94 7.72 -11.35
N GLU A 30 -8.91 8.39 -10.83
CA GLU A 30 -8.11 9.36 -11.57
C GLU A 30 -6.78 8.73 -11.99
N PHE A 31 -6.46 8.84 -13.28
CA PHE A 31 -5.18 8.37 -13.79
C PHE A 31 -4.03 9.19 -13.20
N ASN A 32 -3.14 8.54 -12.45
CA ASN A 32 -1.97 9.17 -11.85
C ASN A 32 -0.69 8.36 -12.16
N PRO A 33 0.14 8.82 -13.11
CA PRO A 33 1.39 8.13 -13.46
C PRO A 33 2.52 8.39 -12.46
N ASN A 34 2.26 9.15 -11.39
CA ASN A 34 3.25 9.57 -10.42
C ASN A 34 2.63 9.62 -9.02
N VAL A 35 2.22 8.46 -8.50
CA VAL A 35 1.53 8.34 -7.21
C VAL A 35 2.44 8.79 -6.07
N SER A 36 1.93 9.69 -5.23
CA SER A 36 2.58 10.33 -4.09
C SER A 36 1.96 9.87 -2.78
N PRO A 37 2.67 10.04 -1.64
CA PRO A 37 2.02 9.99 -0.34
C PRO A 37 0.82 10.93 -0.34
N SER A 38 -0.27 10.47 0.25
CA SER A 38 -1.57 11.12 0.28
C SER A 38 -2.47 10.99 -0.96
N ASP A 39 -2.00 10.45 -2.08
CA ASP A 39 -2.86 10.20 -3.24
C ASP A 39 -3.77 8.99 -3.01
N GLU A 40 -4.87 8.87 -3.76
CA GLU A 40 -5.61 7.60 -3.85
C GLU A 40 -4.85 6.61 -4.75
N ALA A 41 -4.87 5.35 -4.33
CA ALA A 41 -4.11 4.25 -4.90
C ALA A 41 -4.98 3.01 -5.03
N LEU A 42 -4.73 2.23 -6.09
CA LEU A 42 -5.37 0.94 -6.31
C LEU A 42 -4.84 -0.08 -5.30
N VAL A 43 -5.75 -0.71 -4.54
CA VAL A 43 -5.44 -1.73 -3.54
C VAL A 43 -6.44 -2.88 -3.65
N ILE A 44 -5.95 -4.11 -3.50
CA ILE A 44 -6.75 -5.32 -3.30
C ILE A 44 -6.50 -5.77 -1.86
N THR A 45 -7.55 -5.98 -1.08
CA THR A 45 -7.46 -6.38 0.33
C THR A 45 -7.87 -7.83 0.51
N ASN A 46 -7.53 -8.43 1.66
CA ASN A 46 -8.01 -9.77 1.99
C ASN A 46 -9.53 -9.83 2.22
N ASP A 47 -10.14 -8.71 2.62
CA ASP A 47 -11.59 -8.63 2.88
C ASP A 47 -12.40 -8.56 1.57
N ALA A 48 -11.81 -8.06 0.48
CA ALA A 48 -12.38 -8.05 -0.86
C ALA A 48 -11.30 -8.43 -1.90
N PRO A 49 -10.95 -9.74 -1.98
CA PRO A 49 -9.81 -10.21 -2.76
C PRO A 49 -10.05 -10.22 -4.28
N ASP A 50 -11.30 -10.11 -4.71
CA ASP A 50 -11.76 -10.12 -6.10
C ASP A 50 -12.13 -8.72 -6.60
N THR A 51 -11.80 -7.67 -5.84
CA THR A 51 -12.19 -6.28 -6.17
C THR A 51 -11.03 -5.31 -5.94
N VAL A 52 -10.80 -4.44 -6.93
CA VAL A 52 -9.87 -3.32 -6.82
C VAL A 52 -10.58 -2.14 -6.14
N GLN A 53 -9.97 -1.64 -5.08
CA GLN A 53 -10.49 -0.53 -4.28
C GLN A 53 -9.53 0.67 -4.32
N LEU A 54 -10.04 1.85 -3.96
CA LEU A 54 -9.24 3.06 -3.77
C LEU A 54 -8.92 3.27 -2.29
N PHE A 55 -7.63 3.28 -1.96
CA PHE A 55 -7.12 3.56 -0.63
C PHE A 55 -6.14 4.73 -0.67
N ARG A 56 -6.01 5.41 0.47
CA ARG A 56 -4.99 6.45 0.66
C ARG A 56 -3.59 5.82 0.70
N PHE A 57 -2.66 6.28 -0.14
CA PHE A 57 -1.25 5.90 -0.01
C PHE A 57 -0.63 6.60 1.21
N GLY A 58 -0.72 5.92 2.35
CA GLY A 58 -0.21 6.36 3.63
C GLY A 58 -1.22 6.08 4.75
N PHE A 59 -0.74 5.43 5.79
CA PHE A 59 -1.53 5.05 6.94
C PHE A 59 -1.57 6.16 7.99
N THR A 60 -2.78 6.48 8.47
CA THR A 60 -3.03 7.28 9.67
C THR A 60 -3.69 6.37 10.73
N PRO A 61 -3.06 6.16 11.89
CA PRO A 61 -3.72 5.45 13.00
C PRO A 61 -4.99 6.18 13.45
N HIS A 62 -6.03 5.44 13.80
CA HIS A 62 -7.32 6.03 14.22
C HIS A 62 -7.21 6.97 15.44
N TRP A 63 -6.21 6.76 16.30
CA TRP A 63 -5.95 7.59 17.49
C TRP A 63 -5.06 8.81 17.21
N ALA A 64 -4.59 9.00 15.98
CA ALA A 64 -3.72 10.14 15.64
C ALA A 64 -4.51 11.45 15.65
N LYS A 65 -3.98 12.48 16.31
CA LYS A 65 -4.60 13.82 16.37
C LYS A 65 -4.56 14.57 15.04
N ASN A 66 -3.56 14.27 14.20
CA ASN A 66 -3.35 14.87 12.89
C ASN A 66 -3.18 13.78 11.84
N LYS A 67 -3.47 14.09 10.57
CA LYS A 67 -3.20 13.18 9.46
C LYS A 67 -1.70 12.87 9.39
N THR A 68 -1.38 11.58 9.33
CA THR A 68 -0.01 11.08 9.14
C THR A 68 0.02 10.17 7.91
N TYR A 69 1.17 10.08 7.26
CA TYR A 69 1.32 9.23 6.08
C TYR A 69 2.49 8.27 6.31
N ILE A 70 2.23 7.24 7.11
CA ILE A 70 3.16 6.11 7.24
C ILE A 70 3.02 5.29 5.96
N ILE A 71 4.01 5.37 5.08
CA ILE A 71 3.95 4.82 3.71
C ILE A 71 4.78 3.56 3.51
N ASN A 72 5.66 3.21 4.45
CA ASN A 72 6.48 2.01 4.41
C ASN A 72 6.41 1.33 5.78
N ALA A 73 6.49 0.01 5.79
CA ALA A 73 6.66 -0.77 7.01
C ALA A 73 7.73 -1.84 6.75
N ARG A 74 8.70 -1.97 7.65
CA ARG A 74 9.80 -2.93 7.49
C ARG A 74 9.33 -4.35 7.76
N SER A 75 9.65 -5.28 6.86
CA SER A 75 9.28 -6.70 7.02
C SER A 75 9.83 -7.31 8.31
N GLU A 76 10.99 -6.83 8.76
CA GLU A 76 11.68 -7.25 9.97
C GLU A 76 10.99 -6.77 11.26
N GLY A 77 10.07 -5.79 11.18
CA GLY A 77 9.60 -5.09 12.37
C GLY A 77 10.79 -4.48 13.12
N ASP A 78 10.78 -4.54 14.45
CA ASP A 78 11.88 -4.06 15.30
C ASP A 78 12.97 -5.09 15.58
N HIS A 79 12.98 -6.23 14.88
CA HIS A 79 13.98 -7.26 15.11
C HIS A 79 15.36 -6.91 14.51
N ASN A 80 15.41 -6.05 13.48
CA ASN A 80 16.67 -5.57 12.88
C ASN A 80 17.08 -4.19 13.45
N LYS A 81 17.36 -4.14 14.76
CA LYS A 81 17.67 -2.89 15.48
C LYS A 81 18.92 -2.18 14.97
N GLU A 82 19.93 -2.96 14.59
CA GLU A 82 21.21 -2.45 14.07
C GLU A 82 21.13 -2.02 12.59
N ASN A 83 19.96 -2.16 11.95
CA ASN A 83 19.75 -1.88 10.54
C ASN A 83 20.76 -2.60 9.62
N ALA A 84 21.08 -3.85 9.96
CA ALA A 84 22.02 -4.66 9.20
C ALA A 84 21.44 -4.96 7.80
N PRO A 85 22.16 -4.66 6.70
CA PRO A 85 21.66 -4.85 5.34
C PRO A 85 21.54 -6.33 4.95
N ASN A 86 22.25 -7.20 5.65
CA ASN A 86 22.26 -8.65 5.47
C ASN A 86 21.47 -9.39 6.58
N TYR A 87 20.52 -8.72 7.24
CA TYR A 87 19.69 -9.33 8.26
C TYR A 87 18.85 -10.48 7.68
N THR A 88 18.99 -11.67 8.27
CA THR A 88 18.29 -12.91 7.88
C THR A 88 17.41 -13.46 9.00
N GLY A 89 17.25 -12.71 10.09
CA GLY A 89 16.42 -13.12 11.23
C GLY A 89 14.92 -13.05 10.95
N ALA A 90 14.12 -13.24 12.00
CA ALA A 90 12.67 -13.31 11.89
C ALA A 90 12.05 -12.01 11.38
N LYS A 91 11.00 -12.14 10.55
CA LYS A 91 10.14 -11.04 10.10
C LYS A 91 9.12 -10.70 11.20
N GLY A 92 9.28 -9.55 11.85
CA GLY A 92 8.45 -9.09 12.97
C GLY A 92 7.26 -8.20 12.59
N ILE A 93 7.00 -7.99 11.30
CA ILE A 93 5.95 -7.04 10.85
C ILE A 93 4.55 -7.40 11.37
N ILE A 94 4.22 -8.68 11.56
CA ILE A 94 2.89 -9.09 12.04
C ILE A 94 2.67 -8.64 13.49
N SER A 95 3.70 -8.75 14.34
CA SER A 95 3.64 -8.30 15.74
C SER A 95 3.83 -6.79 15.90
N LYS A 96 4.53 -6.16 14.96
CA LYS A 96 4.79 -4.72 14.96
C LYS A 96 4.55 -4.13 13.56
N PRO A 97 3.28 -3.89 13.20
CA PRO A 97 2.87 -3.53 11.82
C PRO A 97 3.32 -2.13 11.37
N MET A 98 4.01 -1.40 12.25
CA MET A 98 4.50 -0.04 12.02
C MET A 98 5.86 0.14 12.74
N PHE A 99 6.95 -0.09 12.01
CA PHE A 99 8.34 0.14 12.41
C PHE A 99 9.19 0.55 11.20
#